data_AF-A0A1G5QVL2-F1
#
_entry.id   AF-A0A1G5QVL2-F1
#
_cell.length_a   1.000
_cell.length_b   1.000
_cell.length_c   1.000
_cell.angle_alpha   90.00
_cell.angle_beta   90.00
_cell.angle_gamma   90.00
#
_symmetry.space_group_name_H-M   'P 1'
#
loop_
_entity.id
_entity.type
_entity.pdbx_description
1 polymer ?
#
loop_
_entity_poly.entity_id
_entity_poly.type
_entity_poly.pdbx_seq_one_letter_code
_entity_poly.pdbx_strand_id
1 'polypeptide(L)'
;MDMQLYAIRRRNVSSGPNEMEQAGNRSSEVGEEMKDRIRWIRSYVVKEENGGLGTICIYQAADEEAIREHASRAAIPADEVNPVVDTLVMRDDPKPASEAAS
;
A
#
# COMPACT_ATOMS: atom_id res chain seq x y z
N MET A 1 12.45 -18.36 2.93
CA MET A 1 11.38 -18.40 1.93
C MET A 1 11.45 -17.12 1.13
N ASP A 2 11.36 -17.18 -0.20
CA ASP A 2 11.28 -15.99 -1.03
C ASP A 2 9.95 -15.27 -0.78
N MET A 3 10.00 -13.95 -0.62
CA MET A 3 8.80 -13.14 -0.48
C MET A 3 8.03 -13.09 -1.81
N GLN A 4 6.70 -13.17 -1.72
CA GLN A 4 5.79 -13.07 -2.85
C GLN A 4 5.22 -11.67 -2.95
N LEU A 5 4.85 -11.25 -4.15
CA LEU A 5 4.16 -9.98 -4.36
C LEU A 5 2.66 -10.13 -4.09
N TYR A 6 2.08 -9.13 -3.46
CA TYR A 6 0.66 -9.03 -3.18
C TYR A 6 0.12 -7.67 -3.55
N ALA A 7 -1.07 -7.65 -4.15
CA ALA A 7 -1.87 -6.46 -4.38
C ALA A 7 -2.94 -6.37 -3.29
N ILE A 8 -2.92 -5.29 -2.54
CA ILE A 8 -3.78 -5.07 -1.38
C ILE A 8 -4.73 -3.92 -1.68
N ARG A 9 -6.04 -4.20 -1.65
CA ARG A 9 -7.07 -3.15 -1.71
C ARG A 9 -7.42 -2.70 -0.31
N ARG A 10 -7.31 -1.38 -0.07
CA ARG A 10 -7.69 -0.74 1.20
C ARG A 10 -8.73 0.35 0.90
N ARG A 11 -10.00 0.09 1.19
CA ARG A 11 -11.13 1.01 0.98
C ARG A 11 -11.25 1.97 2.15
N ASN A 12 -11.66 3.21 1.87
CA ASN A 12 -12.03 4.21 2.88
C ASN A 12 -10.96 4.40 3.98
N VAL A 13 -9.69 4.45 3.58
CA VAL A 13 -8.55 4.64 4.49
C VAL A 13 -8.60 6.01 5.15
N SER A 14 -9.05 7.04 4.43
CA SER A 14 -9.17 8.39 4.97
C SER A 14 -10.30 9.19 4.33
N SER A 15 -10.70 10.28 4.99
CA SER A 15 -11.62 11.30 4.45
C SER A 15 -10.89 12.44 3.73
N GLY A 16 -9.55 12.45 3.72
CA GLY A 16 -8.75 13.48 3.06
C GLY A 16 -7.23 13.25 3.08
N PRO A 17 -6.45 14.13 2.44
CA PRO A 17 -5.01 13.93 2.20
C PRO A 17 -4.14 13.86 3.46
N ASN A 18 -4.42 14.70 4.48
CA ASN A 18 -3.63 14.71 5.73
C ASN A 18 -3.78 13.39 6.50
N GLU A 19 -5.01 12.88 6.61
CA GLU A 19 -5.25 11.58 7.26
C GLU A 19 -4.65 10.42 6.44
N MET A 20 -4.59 10.54 5.11
CA MET A 20 -3.89 9.56 4.26
C MET A 20 -2.38 9.55 4.54
N GLU A 21 -1.76 10.72 4.70
CA GLU A 21 -0.34 10.83 5.05
C GLU A 21 -0.05 10.17 6.41
N GLN A 22 -0.89 10.42 7.42
CA GLN A 22 -0.76 9.78 8.73
C GLN A 22 -0.94 8.26 8.66
N ALA A 23 -1.88 7.76 7.85
CA ALA A 23 -2.03 6.34 7.59
C ALA A 23 -0.79 5.74 6.90
N GLY A 24 -0.21 6.47 5.94
CA GLY A 24 1.04 6.11 5.26
C GLY A 24 2.23 6.01 6.23
N ASN A 25 2.39 6.98 7.12
CA ASN A 25 3.47 7.00 8.11
C ASN A 25 3.38 5.80 9.06
N ARG A 26 2.19 5.55 9.65
CA ARG A 26 1.96 4.36 10.50
C ARG A 26 2.25 3.05 9.77
N SER A 27 1.79 2.96 8.53
CA SER A 27 2.05 1.80 7.65
C SER A 27 3.55 1.59 7.43
N SER A 28 4.31 2.66 7.24
CA SER A 28 5.75 2.62 7.03
C SER A 28 6.49 2.20 8.31
N GLU A 29 6.14 2.77 9.47
CA GLU A 29 6.75 2.43 10.76
C GLU A 29 6.60 0.93 11.07
N VAL A 30 5.38 0.39 10.96
CA VAL A 30 5.12 -1.04 11.15
C VAL A 30 5.80 -1.90 10.08
N GLY A 31 5.91 -1.37 8.85
CA GLY A 31 6.65 -2.03 7.78
C GLY A 31 8.12 -2.23 8.13
N GLU A 32 8.76 -1.24 8.75
CA GLU A 32 10.16 -1.33 9.19
C GLU A 32 10.33 -2.32 10.37
N GLU A 33 9.38 -2.37 11.29
CA GLU A 33 9.37 -3.37 12.37
C GLU A 33 9.28 -4.82 11.85
N MET A 34 8.61 -5.00 10.71
CA MET A 34 8.35 -6.30 10.09
C MET A 34 9.17 -6.54 8.82
N LYS A 35 10.24 -5.78 8.58
CA LYS A 35 10.99 -5.76 7.32
C LYS A 35 11.50 -7.11 6.82
N ASP A 36 11.72 -8.07 7.73
CA ASP A 36 12.16 -9.42 7.40
C ASP A 36 11.02 -10.30 6.81
N ARG A 37 9.77 -9.86 6.97
CA ARG A 37 8.55 -10.60 6.58
C ARG A 37 7.66 -9.81 5.63
N ILE A 38 7.76 -8.49 5.58
CA ILE A 38 6.97 -7.64 4.70
C ILE A 38 7.77 -6.43 4.24
N ARG A 39 7.55 -6.01 2.99
CA ARG A 39 8.16 -4.81 2.41
C ARG A 39 7.14 -4.08 1.55
N TRP A 40 6.97 -2.80 1.84
CA TRP A 40 6.13 -1.94 1.01
C TRP A 40 6.89 -1.56 -0.28
N ILE A 41 6.27 -1.78 -1.45
CA ILE A 41 6.86 -1.48 -2.75
C ILE A 41 6.34 -0.16 -3.30
N ARG A 42 5.00 0.00 -3.37
CA ARG A 42 4.33 1.23 -3.83
C ARG A 42 2.86 1.23 -3.46
N SER A 43 2.21 2.40 -3.54
CA SER A 43 0.76 2.52 -3.42
C SER A 43 0.19 3.55 -4.38
N TYR A 44 -0.99 3.25 -4.91
CA TYR A 44 -1.83 4.18 -5.65
C TYR A 44 -2.96 4.65 -4.75
N VAL A 45 -3.06 5.96 -4.54
CA VAL A 45 -4.20 6.56 -3.83
C VAL A 45 -5.33 6.73 -4.82
N VAL A 46 -6.51 6.24 -4.46
CA VAL A 46 -7.72 6.25 -5.31
C VAL A 46 -8.85 6.97 -4.59
N LYS A 47 -9.73 7.62 -5.36
CA LYS A 47 -10.99 8.18 -4.85
C LYS A 47 -12.02 7.07 -4.73
N GLU A 48 -12.71 7.04 -3.60
CA GLU A 48 -13.85 6.16 -3.37
C GLU A 48 -15.16 6.85 -3.78
N GLU A 49 -16.20 6.07 -4.05
CA GLU A 49 -17.51 6.58 -4.47
C GLU A 49 -18.17 7.49 -3.42
N ASN A 50 -17.87 7.27 -2.14
CA ASN A 50 -18.37 8.08 -1.03
C ASN A 50 -17.58 9.39 -0.82
N GLY A 51 -16.62 9.71 -1.67
CA GLY A 51 -15.77 10.90 -1.57
C GLY A 51 -14.54 10.75 -0.67
N GLY A 52 -14.38 9.60 0.00
CA GLY A 52 -13.18 9.25 0.74
C GLY A 52 -12.01 8.85 -0.16
N LEU A 53 -10.88 8.53 0.46
CA LEU A 53 -9.70 8.01 -0.20
C LEU A 53 -9.43 6.58 0.25
N GLY A 54 -9.05 5.75 -0.71
CA GLY A 54 -8.49 4.42 -0.45
C GLY A 54 -7.19 4.24 -1.19
N THR A 55 -6.64 3.02 -1.11
CA THR A 55 -5.40 2.68 -1.78
C THR A 55 -5.44 1.31 -2.44
N ILE A 56 -4.60 1.17 -3.46
CA ILE A 56 -4.15 -0.11 -4.01
C ILE A 56 -2.65 -0.17 -3.73
N CYS A 57 -2.24 -1.04 -2.81
CA CYS A 57 -0.84 -1.16 -2.41
C CYS A 57 -0.21 -2.42 -2.97
N ILE A 58 1.06 -2.33 -3.36
CA ILE A 58 1.88 -3.47 -3.73
C ILE A 58 2.90 -3.72 -2.63
N TYR A 59 2.91 -4.93 -2.11
CA TYR A 59 3.80 -5.37 -1.05
C TYR A 59 4.50 -6.66 -1.44
N GLN A 60 5.74 -6.82 -1.01
CA GLN A 60 6.35 -8.14 -0.86
C GLN A 60 6.05 -8.65 0.54
N ALA A 61 5.69 -9.93 0.68
CA ALA A 61 5.47 -10.54 1.98
C ALA A 61 5.84 -12.02 1.97
N ALA A 62 6.16 -12.58 3.14
CA ALA A 62 6.38 -14.00 3.32
C ALA A 62 5.12 -14.84 3.00
N ASP A 63 3.96 -14.32 3.38
CA ASP A 63 2.64 -14.93 3.24
C ASP A 63 1.52 -13.87 3.41
N GLU A 64 0.26 -14.25 3.19
CA GLU A 64 -0.89 -13.38 3.43
C GLU A 64 -1.06 -13.00 4.91
N GLU A 65 -0.59 -13.84 5.84
CA GLU A 65 -0.70 -13.59 7.28
C GLU A 65 0.14 -12.38 7.69
N ALA A 66 1.37 -12.28 7.19
CA ALA A 66 2.25 -11.14 7.40
C ALA A 66 1.61 -9.81 6.94
N ILE A 67 0.82 -9.84 5.86
CA ILE A 67 0.08 -8.68 5.37
C ILE A 67 -1.05 -8.30 6.32
N ARG A 68 -1.82 -9.28 6.78
CA ARG A 68 -2.94 -9.03 7.72
C ARG A 68 -2.42 -8.55 9.07
N GLU A 69 -1.32 -9.12 9.54
CA GLU A 69 -0.63 -8.70 10.75
C GLU A 69 -0.12 -7.25 10.62
N HIS A 70 0.55 -6.91 9.52
CA HIS A 70 0.97 -5.53 9.22
C HIS A 70 -0.21 -4.56 9.23
N ALA A 71 -1.30 -4.90 8.53
CA ALA A 71 -2.50 -4.07 8.46
C ALA A 71 -3.14 -3.85 9.84
N SER A 72 -3.21 -4.90 10.65
CA SER A 72 -3.73 -4.83 12.02
C SER A 72 -2.87 -3.92 12.91
N ARG A 73 -1.54 -4.08 12.88
CA ARG A 73 -0.61 -3.27 13.67
C ARG A 73 -0.60 -1.80 13.25
N ALA A 74 -0.68 -1.55 11.95
CA ALA A 74 -0.74 -0.20 11.40
C ALA A 74 -2.14 0.44 11.52
N ALA A 75 -3.15 -0.30 11.99
CA ALA A 75 -4.55 0.11 12.09
C ALA A 75 -5.06 0.73 10.78
N ILE A 76 -4.89 -0.03 9.69
CA ILE A 76 -5.37 0.27 8.33
C ILE A 76 -6.02 -0.97 7.72
N PRO A 77 -7.06 -0.83 6.90
CA PRO A 77 -7.78 -1.98 6.34
C PRO A 77 -6.94 -2.74 5.31
N ALA A 78 -7.19 -4.03 5.16
CA ALA A 78 -6.68 -4.88 4.07
C ALA A 78 -7.85 -5.72 3.55
N ASP A 79 -8.78 -5.05 2.86
CA ASP A 79 -10.08 -5.61 2.46
C ASP A 79 -9.91 -6.76 1.47
N GLU A 80 -8.95 -6.62 0.55
CA GLU A 80 -8.59 -7.66 -0.40
C GLU A 80 -7.07 -7.81 -0.41
N VAL A 81 -6.61 -9.06 -0.34
CA VAL A 81 -5.19 -9.42 -0.41
C VAL A 81 -5.09 -10.47 -1.49
N ASN A 82 -4.46 -10.13 -2.61
CA ASN A 82 -4.37 -11.01 -3.77
C ASN A 82 -2.90 -11.28 -4.10
N PRO A 83 -2.48 -12.55 -4.25
CA PRO A 83 -1.14 -12.86 -4.73
C PRO A 83 -1.00 -12.38 -6.19
N VAL A 84 0.09 -11.69 -6.47
CA VAL A 84 0.45 -11.23 -7.81
C VAL A 84 1.25 -12.32 -8.49
N VAL A 85 0.71 -12.85 -9.59
CA VAL A 85 1.33 -13.94 -10.36
C VAL A 85 2.30 -13.42 -11.43
N ASP A 86 2.09 -12.20 -11.93
CA ASP A 86 2.94 -11.55 -12.94
C ASP A 86 2.74 -10.02 -12.89
N THR A 87 3.73 -9.26 -13.39
CA THR A 87 3.67 -7.79 -13.47
C THR A 87 4.05 -7.32 -14.88
N LEU A 88 3.06 -6.77 -15.59
CA LEU A 88 3.27 -6.19 -16.91
C LEU A 88 3.34 -4.65 -16.81
N VAL A 89 4.54 -4.08 -16.97
CA VAL A 89 4.77 -2.62 -16.95
C VAL A 89 5.04 -2.13 -18.37
N MET A 90 4.07 -1.47 -19.00
CA MET A 90 4.24 -0.87 -20.32
C MET A 90 4.94 0.49 -20.25
N ARG A 91 4.71 1.24 -19.17
CA ARG A 91 5.30 2.56 -18.88
C ARG A 91 5.37 2.74 -17.36
N ASP A 92 6.38 3.47 -16.90
CA ASP A 92 6.46 3.89 -15.51
C ASP A 92 5.33 4.85 -15.14
N ASP A 93 5.10 4.97 -13.83
CA ASP A 93 4.15 5.93 -13.28
C ASP A 93 4.60 7.37 -13.61
N PRO A 94 3.68 8.27 -14.00
CA PRO A 94 4.03 9.66 -14.26
C PRO A 94 4.57 10.29 -12.97
N LYS A 95 5.65 11.07 -13.10
CA LYS A 95 6.14 11.87 -11.98
C LYS A 95 5.05 12.88 -11.58
N PRO A 96 4.82 13.10 -10.27
CA PRO A 96 3.95 14.17 -9.82
C PRO A 96 4.40 15.49 -10.45
N ALA A 97 3.46 16.35 -10.85
CA ALA A 97 3.75 17.62 -11.54
C ALA A 97 4.61 18.63 -10.75
N SER A 98 5.11 18.26 -9.55
CA SER A 98 6.01 19.07 -8.73
C SER A 98 7.50 18.91 -9.06
N GLU A 99 7.90 18.02 -9.98
CA GLU A 99 9.31 17.85 -10.38
C GLU A 99 9.70 18.53 -11.70
N ALA A 100 8.79 19.31 -12.33
CA ALA A 100 9.06 19.96 -13.62
C ALA A 100 9.57 21.43 -13.51
N ALA A 101 9.93 21.88 -12.31
CA ALA A 101 10.52 23.21 -12.10
C ALA A 101 11.75 23.13 -11.20
N SER A 102 12.91 22.90 -11.82
CA SER A 102 14.23 23.25 -11.28
C SER A 102 15.13 23.63 -12.44
#